data_AF-A0A4S2RQG9-F1
#
_entry.id   AF-A0A4S2RQG9-F1
#
_cell.length_a   1.000
_cell.length_b   1.000
_cell.length_c   1.000
_cell.angle_alpha   90.00
_cell.angle_beta   90.00
_cell.angle_gamma   90.00
#
_symmetry.space_group_name_H-M   'P 1'
#
loop_
_entity.id
_entity.type
_entity.pdbx_description
1 polymer ?
#
loop_
_entity_poly.entity_id
_entity_poly.type
_entity_poly.pdbx_seq_one_letter_code
_entity_poly.pdbx_strand_id
1 'polypeptide(L)'
;MPLERRPRAAAVTGFAVAAALLVFTAFGIYRGTAPGLLPESSWGAWRQEEIGHWSAHIRVSRWTHAAEAEIYWGKAEQISLRAYGDADRDTSVMNGGITFTLTPEGRLTGSHP
;
A
#
# COMPACT_ATOMS: atom_id res chain seq x y z
N MET A 1 -53.99 22.22 9.08
CA MET A 1 -52.52 22.23 9.13
C MET A 1 -52.06 21.28 10.24
N PRO A 2 -51.36 20.17 9.95
CA PRO A 2 -50.63 19.44 10.97
C PRO A 2 -49.12 19.72 10.86
N LEU A 3 -48.55 20.17 11.96
CA LEU A 3 -47.13 20.41 12.16
C LEU A 3 -46.34 19.10 12.14
N GLU A 4 -45.20 19.19 11.48
CA GLU A 4 -44.15 18.21 11.32
C GLU A 4 -43.82 17.40 12.59
N ARG A 5 -43.68 16.09 12.43
CA ARG A 5 -42.82 15.27 13.29
C ARG A 5 -42.09 14.24 12.45
N ARG A 6 -41.09 14.67 11.67
CA ARG A 6 -40.13 13.74 11.04
C ARG A 6 -38.69 14.23 10.82
N PRO A 7 -38.11 15.21 11.56
CA PRO A 7 -36.71 15.57 11.33
C PRO A 7 -35.70 14.58 11.96
N ARG A 8 -36.09 13.81 12.99
CA ARG A 8 -35.15 12.97 13.73
C ARG A 8 -34.74 11.70 13.00
N ALA A 9 -35.67 11.03 12.32
CA ALA A 9 -35.37 9.78 11.62
C ALA A 9 -34.42 10.02 10.43
N ALA A 10 -34.69 11.04 9.61
CA ALA A 10 -33.84 11.37 8.46
C ALA A 10 -32.42 11.81 8.87
N ALA A 11 -32.29 12.58 9.95
CA ALA A 11 -30.98 12.99 10.49
C ALA A 11 -30.18 11.81 11.05
N VAL A 12 -30.84 10.86 11.74
CA VAL A 12 -30.20 9.64 12.25
C VAL A 12 -29.74 8.73 11.10
N THR A 13 -30.57 8.56 10.06
CA THR A 13 -30.17 7.77 8.88
C THR A 13 -29.01 8.43 8.14
N GLY A 14 -29.03 9.75 7.96
CA GLY A 14 -27.93 10.49 7.33
C GLY A 14 -26.62 10.37 8.11
N PHE A 15 -26.67 10.49 9.44
CA PHE A 15 -25.50 10.30 10.31
C PHE A 15 -24.99 8.85 10.24
N ALA A 16 -25.87 7.86 10.27
CA ALA A 16 -25.50 6.45 10.17
C ALA A 16 -24.80 6.13 8.83
N VAL A 17 -25.29 6.67 7.72
CA VAL A 17 -24.65 6.52 6.40
C VAL A 17 -23.28 7.19 6.37
N ALA A 18 -23.17 8.42 6.88
CA ALA A 18 -21.90 9.13 6.95
C ALA A 18 -20.87 8.39 7.83
N ALA A 19 -21.29 7.87 8.97
CA ALA A 19 -20.45 7.06 9.86
C ALA A 19 -20.02 5.75 9.18
N ALA A 20 -20.94 5.06 8.49
CA ALA A 20 -20.62 3.84 7.75
C ALA A 20 -19.60 4.10 6.64
N LEU A 21 -19.75 5.19 5.88
CA LEU A 21 -18.78 5.60 4.86
C LEU A 21 -17.42 5.91 5.48
N LEU A 22 -17.35 6.63 6.60
CA LEU A 22 -16.09 6.89 7.31
C LEU A 22 -15.41 5.59 7.75
N VAL A 23 -16.16 4.64 8.32
CA VAL A 23 -15.62 3.33 8.72
C VAL A 23 -15.10 2.57 7.50
N PHE A 24 -15.85 2.56 6.39
CA PHE A 24 -15.43 1.87 5.17
C PHE A 24 -14.18 2.50 4.55
N THR A 25 -14.09 3.83 4.57
CA THR A 25 -12.95 4.58 4.06
C THR A 25 -11.73 4.37 4.95
N ALA A 26 -11.88 4.46 6.28
CA ALA A 26 -10.83 4.16 7.23
C ALA A 26 -10.34 2.71 7.12
N PHE A 27 -11.26 1.77 6.89
CA PHE A 27 -10.92 0.37 6.67
C PHE A 27 -10.16 0.14 5.36
N GLY A 28 -10.56 0.79 4.26
CA GLY A 28 -9.83 0.75 2.99
C GLY A 28 -8.43 1.34 3.09
N ILE A 29 -8.29 2.48 3.79
CA ILE A 29 -7.00 3.10 4.09
C ILE A 29 -6.14 2.16 4.95
N TYR A 30 -6.70 1.59 6.02
CA TYR A 30 -6.00 0.66 6.91
C TYR A 30 -5.48 -0.57 6.16
N ARG A 31 -6.30 -1.11 5.24
CA ARG A 31 -5.88 -2.20 4.36
C ARG A 31 -4.80 -1.80 3.36
N GLY A 32 -4.47 -0.53 3.23
CA GLY A 32 -3.41 -0.06 2.34
C GLY A 32 -3.79 -0.03 0.86
N THR A 33 -5.08 -0.14 0.50
CA THR A 33 -5.52 -0.28 -0.91
C THR A 33 -5.49 1.02 -1.73
N ALA A 34 -4.96 2.11 -1.19
CA ALA A 34 -4.92 3.42 -1.83
C ALA A 34 -3.47 3.88 -2.06
N PRO A 35 -2.85 3.51 -3.19
CA PRO A 35 -1.52 3.98 -3.56
C PRO A 35 -1.47 5.51 -3.59
N GLY A 36 -0.46 6.11 -2.95
CA GLY A 36 -0.20 7.57 -3.01
C GLY A 36 -0.93 8.43 -1.98
N LEU A 37 -1.75 7.86 -1.10
CA LEU A 37 -2.38 8.59 0.01
C LEU A 37 -1.65 8.42 1.35
N LEU A 38 -0.58 7.63 1.37
CA LEU A 38 0.20 7.40 2.58
C LEU A 38 1.14 8.59 2.83
N PRO A 39 1.02 9.28 3.98
CA PRO A 39 1.93 10.36 4.31
C PRO A 39 3.34 9.81 4.56
N GLU A 40 4.37 10.60 4.28
CA GLU A 40 5.76 10.14 4.42
C GLU A 40 6.08 9.61 5.83
N SER A 41 5.42 10.16 6.86
CA SER A 41 5.55 9.74 8.26
C SER A 41 5.03 8.33 8.54
N SER A 42 4.21 7.74 7.67
CA SER A 42 3.74 6.37 7.85
C SER A 42 4.81 5.34 7.49
N TRP A 43 5.84 5.72 6.74
CA TRP A 43 6.88 4.81 6.31
C TRP A 43 7.92 4.54 7.38
N GLY A 44 8.36 3.28 7.46
CA GLY A 44 9.51 2.87 8.23
C GLY A 44 10.82 3.35 7.60
N ALA A 45 11.93 3.14 8.33
CA ALA A 45 13.25 3.37 7.80
C ALA A 45 13.51 2.45 6.60
N TRP A 46 14.24 2.97 5.62
CA TRP A 46 14.79 2.14 4.56
C TRP A 46 15.74 1.11 5.15
N ARG A 47 15.55 -0.15 4.76
CA ARG A 47 16.50 -1.24 5.01
C ARG A 47 17.10 -1.67 3.69
N GLN A 48 18.38 -1.99 3.71
CA GLN A 48 19.10 -2.47 2.54
C GLN A 48 19.17 -4.00 2.56
N GLU A 49 18.92 -4.62 1.41
CA GLU A 49 19.06 -6.05 1.16
C GLU A 49 19.85 -6.26 -0.13
N GLU A 50 20.56 -7.39 -0.22
CA GLU A 50 21.25 -7.80 -1.44
C GLU A 50 20.57 -9.05 -1.99
N ILE A 51 20.27 -9.04 -3.29
CA ILE A 51 19.66 -10.16 -4.01
C ILE A 51 20.57 -10.49 -5.19
N GLY A 52 21.49 -11.44 -4.97
CA GLY A 52 22.55 -11.73 -5.94
C GLY A 52 23.48 -10.52 -6.11
N HIS A 53 23.53 -9.96 -7.32
CA HIS A 53 24.32 -8.76 -7.64
C HIS A 53 23.49 -7.46 -7.63
N TRP A 54 22.22 -7.54 -7.21
CA TRP A 54 21.34 -6.39 -7.08
C TRP A 54 21.33 -5.89 -5.64
N SER A 55 21.36 -4.57 -5.48
CA SER A 55 21.11 -3.93 -4.19
C SER A 55 19.67 -3.45 -4.14
N ALA A 56 18.94 -3.77 -3.08
CA ALA A 56 17.57 -3.34 -2.88
C ALA A 56 17.44 -2.50 -1.60
N HIS A 57 16.78 -1.36 -1.70
CA HIS A 57 16.30 -0.60 -0.55
C HIS A 57 14.82 -0.86 -0.41
N ILE A 58 14.38 -1.33 0.76
CA ILE A 58 12.99 -1.65 1.03
C ILE A 58 12.53 -0.83 2.22
N ARG A 59 11.31 -0.29 2.17
CA ARG A 59 10.65 0.28 3.32
C ARG A 59 9.23 -0.27 3.42
N VAL A 60 8.75 -0.38 4.64
CA VAL A 60 7.42 -0.90 4.96
C VAL A 60 6.65 0.15 5.73
N SER A 61 5.38 0.33 5.40
CA SER A 61 4.47 1.22 6.13
C SER A 61 4.25 0.66 7.53
N ARG A 62 4.26 1.54 8.53
CA ARG A 62 3.93 1.21 9.93
C ARG A 62 2.44 1.29 10.21
N TRP A 63 1.68 1.93 9.32
CA TRP A 63 0.26 2.22 9.53
C TRP A 63 -0.65 1.26 8.76
N THR A 64 -0.14 0.65 7.70
CA THR A 64 -0.92 -0.12 6.72
C THR A 64 -0.08 -1.26 6.15
N HIS A 65 -0.72 -2.26 5.54
CA HIS A 65 -0.01 -3.26 4.73
C HIS A 65 0.41 -2.64 3.39
N ALA A 66 1.62 -2.10 3.37
CA ALA A 66 2.21 -1.52 2.17
C ALA A 66 3.74 -1.56 2.25
N ALA A 67 4.38 -1.81 1.13
CA ALA A 67 5.83 -1.77 1.00
C ALA A 67 6.26 -1.13 -0.31
N GLU A 68 7.43 -0.49 -0.28
CA GLU A 68 8.10 0.05 -1.44
C GLU A 68 9.52 -0.50 -1.50
N ALA A 69 9.97 -0.85 -2.70
CA ALA A 69 11.33 -1.29 -2.95
C ALA A 69 11.94 -0.53 -4.12
N GLU A 70 13.20 -0.12 -3.95
CA GLU A 70 14.05 0.45 -4.98
C GLU A 70 15.22 -0.52 -5.21
N ILE A 71 15.31 -1.10 -6.40
CA ILE A 71 16.24 -2.17 -6.74
C ILE A 71 17.23 -1.63 -7.77
N TYR A 72 18.51 -1.89 -7.55
CA TYR A 72 19.62 -1.30 -8.29
C TYR A 72 20.59 -2.35 -8.82
N TRP A 73 20.98 -2.22 -10.09
CA TRP A 73 22.16 -2.90 -10.63
C TRP A 73 23.31 -1.89 -10.77
N GLY A 74 24.22 -1.92 -9.80
CA GLY A 74 25.28 -0.92 -9.71
C GLY A 74 24.70 0.50 -9.63
N LYS A 75 25.12 1.39 -10.55
CA LYS A 75 24.64 2.78 -10.63
C LYS A 75 23.72 3.08 -11.81
N ALA A 76 23.40 2.07 -12.63
CA ALA A 76 22.87 2.29 -13.98
C ALA A 76 21.39 1.99 -14.12
N GLU A 77 20.85 1.06 -13.34
CA GLU A 77 19.47 0.61 -13.46
C GLU A 77 18.78 0.73 -12.11
N GLN A 78 17.60 1.35 -12.10
CA GLN A 78 16.72 1.45 -10.93
C GLN A 78 15.33 0.93 -11.30
N ILE A 79 14.82 0.01 -10.49
CA ILE A 79 13.47 -0.52 -10.58
C ILE A 79 12.75 -0.13 -9.30
N SER A 80 11.55 0.44 -9.42
CA SER A 80 10.69 0.68 -8.26
C SER A 80 9.55 -0.34 -8.25
N LEU A 81 9.37 -1.03 -7.14
CA LEU A 81 8.21 -1.88 -6.88
C LEU A 81 7.39 -1.31 -5.73
N ARG A 82 6.06 -1.41 -5.81
CA ARG A 82 5.14 -0.93 -4.78
C ARG A 82 3.98 -1.90 -4.60
N ALA A 83 3.89 -2.50 -3.42
CA ALA A 83 2.84 -3.46 -3.08
C ALA A 83 1.93 -2.87 -2.00
N TYR A 84 0.62 -2.82 -2.27
CA TYR A 84 -0.38 -2.10 -1.47
C TYR A 84 -1.60 -2.98 -1.21
N GLY A 85 -1.91 -3.30 0.05
CA GLY A 85 -3.02 -4.21 0.33
C GLY A 85 -2.63 -5.38 1.21
N ASP A 86 -3.59 -6.23 1.54
CA ASP A 86 -3.33 -7.49 2.26
C ASP A 86 -2.76 -8.59 1.34
N ALA A 87 -2.89 -8.48 0.01
CA ALA A 87 -2.56 -9.55 -0.93
C ALA A 87 -1.89 -9.09 -2.23
N ASP A 88 -1.61 -7.79 -2.35
CA ASP A 88 -1.03 -7.23 -3.57
C ASP A 88 0.42 -7.71 -3.75
N ARG A 89 0.83 -7.85 -5.01
CA ARG A 89 2.19 -8.25 -5.37
C ARG A 89 2.61 -7.49 -6.59
N ASP A 90 3.65 -6.68 -6.45
CA ASP A 90 4.23 -5.98 -7.58
C ASP A 90 5.43 -6.78 -8.09
N THR A 91 5.44 -7.01 -9.40
CA THR A 91 6.43 -7.86 -10.06
C THR A 91 7.01 -7.17 -11.27
N SER A 92 8.33 -7.15 -11.37
CA SER A 92 9.04 -6.62 -12.52
C SER A 92 10.02 -7.65 -13.06
N VAL A 93 10.01 -7.82 -14.38
CA VAL A 93 10.85 -8.77 -15.11
C VAL A 93 11.90 -7.98 -15.87
N MET A 94 13.16 -8.29 -15.62
CA MET A 94 14.32 -7.62 -16.21
C MET A 94 14.89 -8.38 -17.40
N ASN A 95 15.65 -7.64 -18.22
CA ASN A 95 16.45 -8.23 -19.28
C ASN A 95 17.44 -9.23 -18.68
N GLY A 96 17.44 -10.46 -19.20
CA GLY A 96 18.16 -11.60 -18.60
C GLY A 96 17.28 -12.54 -17.77
N GLY A 97 15.96 -12.30 -17.71
CA GLY A 97 14.97 -13.22 -17.14
C GLY A 97 14.83 -13.16 -15.61
N ILE A 98 15.49 -12.20 -14.96
CA ILE A 98 15.38 -12.00 -13.52
C ILE A 98 14.00 -11.41 -13.21
N THR A 99 13.27 -12.05 -12.31
CA THR A 99 11.97 -11.60 -11.84
C THR A 99 12.07 -11.16 -10.39
N PHE A 100 11.72 -9.91 -10.11
CA PHE A 100 11.59 -9.39 -8.76
C PHE A 100 10.14 -9.31 -8.37
N THR A 101 9.79 -9.81 -7.19
CA THR A 101 8.43 -9.71 -6.63
C THR A 101 8.50 -9.13 -5.23
N LEU A 102 7.74 -8.04 -5.01
CA LEU A 102 7.55 -7.40 -3.71
C LEU A 102 6.16 -7.74 -3.16
N THR A 103 6.10 -8.00 -1.86
CA THR A 103 4.87 -8.18 -1.10
C THR A 103 4.64 -7.02 -0.13
N PRO A 104 3.40 -6.81 0.36
CA PRO A 104 3.05 -5.67 1.21
C PRO A 104 3.69 -5.72 2.60
N GLU A 105 4.15 -6.89 3.04
CA GLU A 105 4.93 -7.08 4.26
C GLU A 105 6.41 -6.69 4.09
N GLY A 106 6.80 -6.27 2.88
CA GLY A 106 8.16 -5.92 2.52
C GLY A 106 9.06 -7.11 2.26
N ARG A 107 8.52 -8.29 1.97
CA ARG A 107 9.34 -9.41 1.47
C ARG A 107 9.59 -9.20 -0.02
N LEU A 108 10.85 -9.03 -0.38
CA LEU A 108 11.33 -8.95 -1.74
C LEU A 108 12.00 -10.28 -2.12
N THR A 109 11.66 -10.83 -3.27
CA THR A 109 12.31 -12.03 -3.82
C THR A 109 12.80 -11.77 -5.23
N GLY A 110 13.99 -12.27 -5.57
CA GLY A 110 14.50 -12.32 -6.94
C GLY A 110 14.69 -13.76 -7.39
N SER A 111 14.17 -14.11 -8.56
CA SER A 111 14.35 -15.43 -9.17
C SER A 111 14.92 -15.29 -10.57
N HIS A 112 15.88 -16.15 -10.90
CA HIS A 112 16.38 -16.36 -12.26
C HIS A 112 15.57 -17.45 -12.97
N PRO A 113 15.63 -17.53 -14.32
CA PRO A 113 15.14 -18.70 -15.06
C PRO A 113 15.85 -19.99 -14.65
#